data_AF-A0A645EE15-F1
#
_entry.id   AF-A0A645EE15-F1
#
_cell.length_a   1.000
_cell.length_b   1.000
_cell.length_c   1.000
_cell.angle_alpha   90.00
_cell.angle_beta   90.00
_cell.angle_gamma   90.00
#
_symmetry.space_group_name_H-M   'P 1'
#
loop_
_entity.id
_entity.type
_entity.pdbx_description
1 polymer ?
#
loop_
_entity_poly.entity_id
_entity_poly.type
_entity_poly.pdbx_seq_one_letter_code
_entity_poly.pdbx_strand_id
1 'polypeptide(L)'
;MKRDRQAEGEKLLQRAEHNLRESLIEILPEVVASGENIFFNSRFNPHGLAPHLLSPQGEALFESASACLEVREALGLSSAGSVGELFLASCREAASDNPHRFGPRRLGADLMERLLHG
;
A
#
# COMPACT_ATOMS: atom_id res chain seq x y z
N MET A 1 31.71 -4.39 7.91
CA MET A 1 31.33 -3.91 6.56
C MET A 1 30.04 -4.50 5.99
N LYS A 2 29.87 -5.83 5.81
CA LYS A 2 28.58 -6.36 5.30
C LYS A 2 27.41 -6.21 6.29
N ARG A 3 27.65 -6.45 7.59
CA ARG A 3 26.65 -6.31 8.67
C ARG A 3 26.19 -4.87 8.87
N ASP A 4 27.08 -3.89 8.72
CA ASP A 4 26.76 -2.47 8.95
C ASP A 4 25.82 -1.93 7.86
N ARG A 5 26.05 -2.31 6.59
CA ARG A 5 25.18 -1.95 5.47
C ARG A 5 23.80 -2.61 5.55
N GLN A 6 23.75 -3.84 6.04
CA GLN A 6 22.49 -4.55 6.25
C GLN A 6 21.66 -3.87 7.35
N ALA A 7 22.28 -3.53 8.49
CA ALA A 7 21.63 -2.83 9.59
C ALA A 7 21.15 -1.42 9.18
N GLU A 8 21.90 -0.72 8.33
CA GLU A 8 21.48 0.56 7.76
C GLU A 8 20.27 0.41 6.82
N GLY A 9 20.29 -0.61 5.95
CA GLY A 9 19.16 -0.93 5.07
C GLY A 9 17.88 -1.28 5.84
N GLU A 10 17.99 -2.09 6.90
CA GLU A 10 16.86 -2.44 7.76
C GLU A 10 16.28 -1.20 8.48
N LYS A 11 17.12 -0.26 8.94
CA LYS A 11 16.65 1.01 9.53
C LYS A 11 15.91 1.89 8.53
N LEU A 12 16.45 2.01 7.31
CA LEU A 12 15.80 2.77 6.24
C LEU A 12 14.45 2.15 5.87
N LEU A 13 14.38 0.83 5.77
CA LEU A 13 13.14 0.10 5.53
C LEU A 13 12.12 0.34 6.65
N GLN A 14 12.52 0.19 7.92
CA GLN A 14 11.63 0.43 9.06
C GLN A 14 11.05 1.84 9.05
N ARG A 15 11.87 2.84 8.72
CA ARG A 15 11.41 4.22 8.58
C ARG A 15 10.43 4.39 7.41
N ALA A 16 10.70 3.77 6.27
CA ALA A 16 9.83 3.84 5.10
C ALA A 16 8.47 3.15 5.38
N GLU A 17 8.47 1.97 5.99
CA GLU A 17 7.24 1.25 6.37
C GLU A 17 6.44 2.01 7.43
N HIS A 18 7.12 2.65 8.39
CA HIS A 18 6.48 3.51 9.37
C HIS A 18 5.82 4.72 8.71
N ASN A 19 6.54 5.44 7.85
CA ASN A 19 5.98 6.58 7.12
C ASN A 19 4.77 6.18 6.27
N LEU A 20 4.85 5.05 5.56
CA LEU A 20 3.73 4.52 4.78
C LEU A 20 2.52 4.18 5.68
N ARG A 21 2.77 3.57 6.84
CA ARG A 21 1.70 3.25 7.81
C ARG A 21 1.02 4.52 8.30
N GLU A 22 1.78 5.53 8.70
CA GLU A 22 1.23 6.81 9.18
C GLU A 22 0.41 7.49 8.09
N SER A 23 0.92 7.56 6.85
CA SER A 23 0.17 8.11 5.73
C SER A 23 -1.14 7.36 5.49
N LEU A 24 -1.14 6.02 5.54
CA LEU A 24 -2.36 5.25 5.39
C LEU A 24 -3.34 5.50 6.55
N ILE A 25 -2.88 5.52 7.80
CA ILE A 25 -3.73 5.80 8.97
C ILE A 25 -4.37 7.19 8.87
N GLU A 26 -3.65 8.19 8.34
CA GLU A 26 -4.18 9.53 8.15
C GLU A 26 -5.25 9.59 7.05
N ILE A 27 -5.06 8.87 5.94
CA ILE A 27 -5.88 8.99 4.72
C ILE A 27 -7.11 8.06 4.77
N LEU A 28 -6.98 6.87 5.34
CA LEU A 28 -8.03 5.85 5.30
C LEU A 28 -9.37 6.26 5.92
N PRO A 29 -9.43 7.07 7.00
CA PRO A 29 -10.70 7.57 7.53
C PRO A 29 -11.52 8.34 6.49
N GLU A 30 -10.86 9.20 5.69
CA GLU A 30 -11.53 9.95 4.63
C GLU A 30 -11.98 9.02 3.50
N VAL A 31 -11.17 8.03 3.11
CA VAL A 31 -11.57 7.02 2.12
C VAL A 31 -12.81 6.24 2.57
N VAL A 32 -12.89 5.88 3.84
CA VAL A 32 -14.05 5.19 4.41
C VAL A 32 -15.30 6.08 4.37
N ALA A 33 -15.15 7.38 4.64
CA ALA A 33 -16.23 8.34 4.62
C ALA A 33 -16.70 8.68 3.18
N SER A 34 -15.79 9.16 2.34
CA SER A 34 -16.09 9.66 0.99
C SER A 34 -16.31 8.53 -0.01
N GLY A 35 -15.54 7.45 0.09
CA GLY A 35 -15.43 6.42 -0.94
C GLY A 35 -14.45 6.79 -2.06
N GLU A 36 -13.56 7.75 -1.84
CA GLU A 36 -12.47 8.09 -2.77
C GLU A 36 -11.65 6.84 -3.11
N ASN A 37 -11.29 6.71 -4.39
CA ASN A 37 -10.57 5.54 -4.86
C ASN A 37 -9.06 5.78 -4.95
N ILE A 38 -8.37 5.53 -3.82
CA ILE A 38 -6.90 5.54 -3.74
C ILE A 38 -6.27 4.19 -4.14
N PHE A 39 -7.08 3.16 -4.38
CA PHE A 39 -6.60 1.80 -4.65
C PHE A 39 -6.34 1.55 -6.14
N PHE A 40 -6.85 2.43 -7.01
CA PHE A 40 -6.52 2.43 -8.43
C PHE A 40 -5.24 3.23 -8.69
N ASN A 41 -4.32 2.61 -9.40
CA ASN A 41 -3.02 3.17 -9.77
C ASN A 41 -2.56 2.55 -11.10
N SER A 42 -1.40 2.99 -11.57
CA SER A 42 -0.79 2.67 -12.86
C SER A 42 -0.65 1.17 -13.09
N ARG A 43 -0.53 0.39 -12.02
CA ARG A 43 -0.49 -1.08 -12.06
C ARG A 43 -1.86 -1.73 -11.84
N PHE A 44 -2.69 -1.16 -10.97
CA PHE A 44 -3.99 -1.71 -10.57
C PHE A 44 -5.13 -0.84 -11.10
N ASN A 45 -5.38 -0.90 -12.41
CA ASN A 45 -6.34 -0.04 -13.11
C ASN A 45 -7.34 -0.88 -13.93
N PRO A 46 -8.41 -1.41 -13.31
CA PRO A 46 -9.34 -2.32 -13.98
C PRO A 46 -10.14 -1.65 -15.11
N HIS A 47 -10.17 -0.33 -15.16
CA HIS A 47 -10.93 0.44 -16.14
C HIS A 47 -10.07 1.09 -17.22
N GLY A 48 -8.75 0.86 -17.21
CA GLY A 48 -7.84 1.48 -18.18
C GLY A 48 -7.89 3.01 -18.16
N LEU A 49 -8.13 3.61 -16.99
CA LEU A 49 -8.14 5.06 -16.80
C LEU A 49 -6.83 5.69 -17.27
N ALA A 50 -6.91 6.85 -17.90
CA ALA A 50 -5.72 7.63 -18.25
C ALA A 50 -4.99 8.10 -16.98
N PRO A 51 -3.65 8.33 -17.02
CA PRO A 51 -2.89 8.71 -15.83
C PRO A 51 -3.40 9.93 -15.08
N HIS A 52 -3.91 10.94 -15.78
CA HIS A 52 -4.47 12.17 -15.17
C HIS A 52 -5.83 11.97 -14.48
N LEU A 53 -6.44 10.78 -14.62
CA LEU A 53 -7.68 10.38 -13.96
C LEU A 53 -7.42 9.47 -12.75
N LEU A 54 -6.18 9.04 -12.54
CA LEU A 54 -5.80 8.29 -11.35
C LEU A 54 -5.57 9.26 -10.19
N SER A 55 -5.86 8.81 -8.96
CA SER A 55 -5.59 9.61 -7.78
C SER A 55 -4.08 9.81 -7.63
N PRO A 56 -3.56 11.05 -7.59
CA PRO A 56 -2.14 11.29 -7.34
C PRO A 56 -1.69 10.71 -6.00
N GLN A 57 -2.59 10.71 -5.01
CA GLN A 57 -2.34 10.12 -3.70
C GLN A 57 -2.28 8.59 -3.77
N GLY A 58 -3.16 7.96 -4.55
CA GLY A 58 -3.13 6.52 -4.80
C GLY A 58 -1.82 6.06 -5.47
N GLU A 59 -1.32 6.84 -6.43
CA GLU A 59 -0.01 6.57 -7.05
C GLU A 59 1.15 6.71 -6.06
N ALA A 60 1.18 7.80 -5.28
CA ALA A 60 2.24 8.01 -4.31
C ALA A 60 2.30 6.89 -3.25
N LEU A 61 1.13 6.40 -2.82
CA LEU A 61 1.03 5.24 -1.92
C LEU A 61 1.49 3.95 -2.61
N PHE A 62 1.13 3.74 -3.88
CA PHE A 62 1.56 2.58 -4.67
C PHE A 62 3.08 2.54 -4.85
N GLU A 63 3.70 3.66 -5.21
CA GLU A 63 5.16 3.79 -5.36
C GLU A 63 5.86 3.52 -4.03
N SER A 64 5.37 4.13 -2.93
CA SER A 64 5.93 3.95 -1.59
C SER A 64 5.83 2.50 -1.10
N ALA A 65 4.67 1.86 -1.31
CA ALA A 65 4.46 0.46 -0.96
C ALA A 65 5.36 -0.48 -1.78
N SER A 66 5.48 -0.23 -3.09
CA SER A 66 6.34 -1.01 -3.98
C SER A 66 7.81 -0.90 -3.57
N ALA A 67 8.29 0.32 -3.29
CA ALA A 67 9.66 0.56 -2.82
C ALA A 67 9.97 -0.16 -1.49
N CYS A 68 9.02 -0.20 -0.54
CA CYS A 68 9.18 -0.96 0.69
C CYS A 68 9.36 -2.47 0.43
N LEU A 69 8.60 -3.03 -0.51
CA LEU A 69 8.72 -4.45 -0.86
C LEU A 69 10.01 -4.76 -1.61
N GLU A 70 10.45 -3.89 -2.52
CA GLU A 70 11.74 -4.04 -3.21
C GLU A 70 12.91 -4.04 -2.23
N VAL A 71 12.90 -3.14 -1.23
CA VAL A 71 13.94 -3.10 -0.20
C VAL A 71 13.87 -4.34 0.70
N ARG A 72 12.68 -4.81 1.08
CA ARG A 72 12.51 -6.09 1.82
C ARG A 72 13.12 -7.26 1.07
N GLU A 73 12.80 -7.39 -0.22
CA GLU A 73 13.32 -8.45 -1.08
C GLU A 73 14.85 -8.38 -1.19
N ALA A 74 15.40 -7.19 -1.40
CA ALA A 74 16.86 -6.99 -1.46
C ALA A 74 17.58 -7.35 -0.15
N LEU A 75 16.90 -7.23 0.99
CA LEU A 75 17.40 -7.63 2.31
C LEU A 75 17.11 -9.11 2.64
N GLY A 76 16.39 -9.85 1.79
CA GLY A 76 15.98 -11.23 2.03
C GLY A 76 14.93 -11.37 3.14
N LEU A 77 14.17 -10.31 3.42
CA LEU A 77 13.11 -10.30 4.42
C LEU A 77 11.78 -10.76 3.82
N SER A 78 10.96 -11.45 4.61
CA SER A 78 9.59 -11.80 4.21
C SER A 78 8.77 -10.54 3.97
N SER A 79 7.99 -10.51 2.89
CA SER A 79 7.02 -9.45 2.59
C SER A 79 5.67 -9.68 3.28
N ALA A 80 5.36 -10.90 3.72
CA ALA A 80 4.06 -11.21 4.29
C ALA A 80 3.75 -10.31 5.51
N GLY A 81 2.60 -9.62 5.45
CA GLY A 81 2.16 -8.75 6.53
C GLY A 81 2.91 -7.42 6.67
N SER A 82 3.80 -7.03 5.75
CA SER A 82 4.22 -5.61 5.73
C SER A 82 3.06 -4.72 5.36
N VAL A 83 3.16 -3.48 5.82
CA VAL A 83 2.31 -2.36 5.40
C VAL A 83 2.23 -2.27 3.87
N GLY A 84 3.37 -2.41 3.17
CA GLY A 84 3.40 -2.41 1.70
C GLY A 84 2.63 -3.58 1.09
N GLU A 85 2.75 -4.79 1.63
CA GLU A 85 2.02 -5.96 1.14
C GLU A 85 0.52 -5.83 1.37
N LEU A 86 0.13 -5.37 2.55
CA LEU A 86 -1.26 -5.12 2.93
C LEU A 86 -1.93 -4.10 2.00
N PHE A 87 -1.26 -2.97 1.73
CA PHE A 87 -1.81 -1.97 0.81
C PHE A 87 -1.93 -2.51 -0.62
N LEU A 88 -0.88 -3.16 -1.14
CA LEU A 88 -0.93 -3.74 -2.49
C LEU A 88 -1.93 -4.89 -2.61
N ALA A 89 -2.23 -5.61 -1.53
CA ALA A 89 -3.31 -6.59 -1.50
C ALA A 89 -4.67 -5.93 -1.70
N SER A 90 -4.92 -4.79 -1.05
CA SER A 90 -6.14 -4.00 -1.27
C SER A 90 -6.24 -3.46 -2.69
N CYS A 91 -5.12 -3.01 -3.29
CA CYS A 91 -5.09 -2.62 -4.71
C CYS A 91 -5.42 -3.78 -5.66
N ARG A 92 -4.86 -4.97 -5.39
CA ARG A 92 -5.17 -6.19 -6.16
C ARG A 92 -6.65 -6.55 -6.08
N GLU A 93 -7.23 -6.52 -4.89
CA GLU A 93 -8.66 -6.80 -4.69
C GLU A 93 -9.52 -5.78 -5.44
N ALA A 94 -9.18 -4.48 -5.37
CA ALA A 94 -9.89 -3.42 -6.07
C ALA A 94 -9.88 -3.62 -7.60
N ALA A 95 -8.76 -4.10 -8.15
CA ALA A 95 -8.57 -4.34 -9.57
C ALA A 95 -8.98 -5.75 -10.04
N SER A 96 -9.50 -6.60 -9.14
CA SER A 96 -9.88 -7.97 -9.48
C SER A 96 -11.13 -8.05 -10.36
N ASP A 97 -11.26 -9.15 -11.08
CA ASP A 97 -12.45 -9.52 -11.84
C ASP A 97 -13.56 -10.14 -10.97
N ASN A 98 -13.32 -10.27 -9.66
CA ASN A 98 -14.29 -10.80 -8.71
C ASN A 98 -15.57 -9.94 -8.71
N PRO A 99 -16.75 -10.51 -9.03
CA PRO A 99 -18.01 -9.78 -9.02
C PRO A 99 -18.41 -9.31 -7.61
N HIS A 100 -17.81 -9.89 -6.57
CA HIS A 100 -18.02 -9.53 -5.17
C HIS A 100 -16.85 -8.74 -4.58
N ARG A 101 -15.98 -8.15 -5.42
CA ARG A 101 -14.87 -7.35 -4.94
C ARG A 101 -15.32 -6.22 -4.03
N PHE A 102 -14.49 -5.89 -3.06
CA PHE A 102 -14.80 -4.80 -2.15
C PHE A 102 -14.64 -3.43 -2.83
N GLY A 103 -15.58 -2.53 -2.55
CA GLY A 103 -15.45 -1.12 -2.93
C GLY A 103 -14.49 -0.35 -2.01
N PRO A 104 -14.10 0.88 -2.37
CA PRO A 104 -13.08 1.65 -1.66
C PRO A 104 -13.34 1.80 -0.16
N ARG A 105 -14.60 2.02 0.26
CA ARG A 105 -14.94 2.14 1.69
C ARG A 105 -14.63 0.87 2.48
N ARG A 106 -14.99 -0.29 1.93
CA ARG A 106 -14.79 -1.57 2.62
C ARG A 106 -13.32 -1.99 2.60
N LEU A 107 -12.62 -1.74 1.50
CA LEU A 107 -11.16 -1.91 1.43
C LEU A 107 -10.43 -1.01 2.43
N GLY A 108 -10.87 0.26 2.54
CA GLY A 108 -10.27 1.20 3.48
C GLY A 108 -10.48 0.79 4.93
N ALA A 109 -11.69 0.34 5.27
CA ALA A 109 -12.00 -0.15 6.62
C ALA A 109 -11.20 -1.43 6.98
N ASP A 110 -11.16 -2.40 6.07
CA ASP A 110 -10.39 -3.65 6.27
C ASP A 110 -8.88 -3.37 6.40
N LEU A 111 -8.32 -2.50 5.55
CA LEU A 111 -6.91 -2.12 5.65
C LEU A 111 -6.62 -1.38 6.96
N MET A 112 -7.49 -0.44 7.36
CA MET A 112 -7.33 0.30 8.61
C MET A 112 -7.36 -0.63 9.83
N GLU A 113 -8.27 -1.62 9.86
CA GLU A 113 -8.32 -2.64 10.92
C GLU A 113 -7.00 -3.42 11.02
N ARG A 114 -6.47 -3.87 9.88
CA ARG A 114 -5.18 -4.60 9.82
C ARG A 114 -4.00 -3.74 10.27
N LEU A 115 -4.00 -2.44 9.98
CA LEU A 115 -2.93 -1.53 10.37
C LEU A 115 -2.98 -1.13 11.85
N LEU A 116 -4.14 -1.20 12.50
CA LEU A 116 -4.29 -0.88 13.93
C LEU A 116 -4.05 -2.10 14.83
N HIS A 117 -4.28 -3.31 14.32
CA HIS A 117 -4.21 -4.55 15.10
C HIS A 117 -3.07 -5.49 14.70
N GLY A 118 -2.32 -5.18 13.64
CA GLY A 118 -1.13 -5.92 13.16
C GLY A 118 0.19 -5.22 13.45
#